data_AF-A0A939YYM5-F1
#
_entry.id   AF-A0A939YYM5-F1
#
_cell.length_a   1.000
_cell.length_b   1.000
_cell.length_c   1.000
_cell.angle_alpha   90.00
_cell.angle_beta   90.00
_cell.angle_gamma   90.00
#
_symmetry.space_group_name_H-M   'P 1'
#
loop_
_entity.id
_entity.type
_entity.pdbx_description
1 polymer ?
#
loop_
_entity_poly.entity_id
_entity_poly.type
_entity_poly.pdbx_seq_one_letter_code
_entity_poly.pdbx_strand_id
1 'polypeptide(L)'
;MTKQREKIRGQRLIGRHPLTLGALLLLGLSGYELWIRLDDFWAWTAGVRHLSQRRGTPFWEDMAIIFETPEMQRLAFQLGFLIAVVIFSVACIIRRRRYAGFWLMIALAVALGAAGLSLGMYAFGGWIQLIKLLPLSMIVAGFTGNGVQGHVLKRRERQKRISPPA
;
A
#
# COMPACT_ATOMS: atom_id res chain seq x y z
N MET A 1 38.09 2.20 -17.16
CA MET A 1 36.78 2.87 -17.01
C MET A 1 35.66 2.01 -16.37
N THR A 2 35.95 0.81 -15.84
CA THR A 2 34.93 -0.14 -15.33
C THR A 2 34.68 -0.06 -13.81
N LYS A 3 35.71 0.21 -13.00
CA LYS A 3 35.59 0.26 -11.51
C LYS A 3 34.73 1.40 -10.96
N GLN A 4 34.60 2.52 -11.67
CA GLN A 4 33.85 3.69 -11.19
C GLN A 4 32.32 3.51 -11.33
N ARG A 5 31.87 2.75 -12.35
CA ARG A 5 30.45 2.39 -12.53
C ARG A 5 29.99 1.38 -11.47
N GLU A 6 30.86 0.47 -11.03
CA GLU A 6 30.56 -0.42 -9.91
C GLU A 6 30.50 0.31 -8.57
N LYS A 7 31.36 1.31 -8.34
CA LYS A 7 31.34 2.10 -7.10
C LYS A 7 30.06 2.94 -6.93
N ILE A 8 29.47 3.41 -8.04
CA ILE A 8 28.16 4.10 -8.05
C ILE A 8 27.01 3.09 -7.88
N ARG A 9 27.11 1.88 -8.44
CA ARG A 9 26.16 0.78 -8.15
C ARG A 9 26.22 0.32 -6.69
N GLY A 10 27.38 0.44 -6.05
CA GLY A 10 27.64 0.05 -4.66
C GLY A 10 27.24 1.08 -3.61
N GLN A 11 26.96 2.34 -3.99
CA GLN A 11 26.30 3.30 -3.10
C GLN A 11 24.82 2.92 -2.99
N ARG A 12 24.59 1.91 -2.15
CA ARG A 12 23.27 1.43 -1.74
C ARG A 12 22.44 2.65 -1.36
N LEU A 13 21.42 2.92 -2.17
CA LEU A 13 20.32 3.83 -1.85
C LEU A 13 19.83 3.47 -0.45
N ILE A 14 20.21 4.25 0.56
CA ILE A 14 19.97 3.95 1.98
C ILE A 14 18.45 3.83 2.22
N GLY A 15 17.64 4.53 1.42
CA GLY A 15 16.18 4.48 1.43
C GLY A 15 15.54 3.23 0.82
N ARG A 16 16.29 2.33 0.15
CA ARG A 16 15.72 1.09 -0.42
C ARG A 16 15.31 0.05 0.62
N HIS A 17 16.10 -0.08 1.68
CA HIS A 17 15.83 -1.01 2.77
C HIS A 17 14.54 -0.67 3.53
N PRO A 18 14.35 0.58 4.03
CA PRO A 18 13.13 0.94 4.74
C PRO A 18 11.89 0.89 3.83
N LEU A 19 12.02 1.24 2.54
CA LEU A 19 10.91 1.11 1.59
C LEU A 19 10.47 -0.34 1.39
N THR A 20 11.42 -1.26 1.24
CA THR A 20 11.11 -2.67 1.01
C THR A 20 10.55 -3.31 2.28
N LEU A 21 11.14 -3.01 3.45
CA LEU A 21 10.65 -3.49 4.73
C LEU A 21 9.24 -2.95 5.03
N GLY A 22 9.02 -1.65 4.83
CA GLY A 22 7.69 -1.04 4.98
C GLY A 22 6.66 -1.66 4.04
N ALA A 23 7.00 -1.88 2.77
CA ALA A 23 6.09 -2.52 1.82
C ALA A 23 5.78 -3.99 2.17
N LEU A 24 6.76 -4.76 2.65
CA LEU A 24 6.55 -6.15 3.08
C LEU A 24 5.71 -6.23 4.36
N LEU A 25 5.98 -5.36 5.34
CA LEU A 25 5.18 -5.27 6.56
C LEU A 25 3.74 -4.87 6.26
N LEU A 26 3.55 -3.86 5.39
CA LEU A 26 2.22 -3.41 4.98
C LEU A 26 1.46 -4.51 4.24
N LEU A 27 2.15 -5.26 3.38
CA LEU A 27 1.60 -6.41 2.67
C LEU A 27 1.19 -7.53 3.63
N GLY A 28 2.06 -7.89 4.59
CA GLY A 28 1.79 -8.94 5.57
C GLY A 28 0.60 -8.60 6.48
N LEU A 29 0.60 -7.39 7.06
CA LEU A 29 -0.47 -6.91 7.93
C LEU A 29 -1.80 -6.81 7.19
N SER A 30 -1.80 -6.23 5.98
CA SER A 30 -3.03 -6.04 5.21
C SER A 30 -3.52 -7.34 4.59
N GLY A 31 -2.63 -8.24 4.20
CA GLY A 31 -2.98 -9.58 3.71
C GLY A 31 -3.58 -10.45 4.81
N TYR A 32 -3.02 -10.39 6.03
CA TYR A 32 -3.58 -11.09 7.18
C TYR A 32 -4.98 -10.56 7.56
N GLU A 33 -5.15 -9.24 7.65
CA GLU A 33 -6.47 -8.67 7.93
C GLU A 33 -7.46 -8.93 6.80
N LEU A 34 -7.01 -8.88 5.54
CA LEU A 34 -7.83 -9.24 4.39
C LEU A 34 -8.33 -10.68 4.51
N TRP A 35 -7.46 -11.62 4.89
CA TRP A 35 -7.84 -13.02 5.09
C TRP A 35 -8.95 -13.16 6.13
N ILE A 36 -8.79 -12.55 7.30
CA ILE A 36 -9.81 -12.60 8.37
C ILE A 36 -11.15 -12.01 7.89
N ARG A 37 -11.11 -10.85 7.24
CA ARG A 37 -12.33 -10.17 6.76
C ARG A 37 -12.98 -10.90 5.57
N LEU A 38 -12.20 -11.67 4.81
CA LEU A 38 -12.73 -12.50 3.75
C LEU A 38 -13.60 -13.61 4.33
N ASP A 39 -13.18 -14.22 5.43
CA ASP A 39 -13.97 -15.25 6.13
C ASP A 39 -15.32 -14.69 6.60
N ASP A 40 -15.34 -13.46 7.15
CA ASP A 40 -16.58 -12.77 7.51
C ASP A 40 -17.49 -12.58 6.28
N PHE A 41 -16.92 -12.14 5.16
CA PHE A 41 -17.66 -11.94 3.91
C PHE A 41 -18.21 -13.26 3.34
N TRP A 42 -17.44 -14.35 3.43
CA TRP A 42 -17.89 -15.68 3.04
C TRP A 42 -19.02 -16.20 3.93
N ALA A 43 -18.94 -15.95 5.24
CA ALA A 43 -20.02 -16.30 6.17
C ALA A 43 -21.33 -15.58 5.81
N TRP A 44 -21.25 -14.27 5.51
CA TRP A 44 -22.40 -13.49 5.05
C TRP A 44 -22.97 -14.03 3.74
N THR A 45 -22.14 -14.19 2.71
CA THR A 45 -22.58 -14.68 1.39
C THR A 45 -23.15 -16.10 1.43
N ALA A 46 -22.61 -16.98 2.29
CA ALA A 46 -23.17 -18.31 2.54
C ALA A 46 -24.57 -18.24 3.17
N GLY A 47 -24.77 -17.33 4.12
CA GLY A 47 -26.09 -17.06 4.70
C GLY A 47 -27.11 -16.58 3.66
N VAL A 48 -26.70 -15.67 2.77
CA VAL A 48 -27.54 -15.18 1.67
C VAL A 48 -27.91 -16.32 0.72
N ARG A 49 -26.94 -17.16 0.37
CA ARG A 49 -27.16 -18.31 -0.51
C ARG A 49 -28.15 -19.30 0.09
N HIS A 50 -28.07 -19.56 1.40
CA HIS A 50 -29.04 -20.43 2.08
C HIS A 50 -30.46 -19.84 2.10
N LEU A 51 -30.58 -18.52 2.33
CA LEU A 51 -31.86 -17.81 2.31
C LEU A 51 -32.50 -17.81 0.92
N SER A 52 -31.72 -17.50 -0.12
CA SER A 52 -32.14 -17.53 -1.52
C SER A 52 -32.62 -18.93 -1.94
N GLN A 53 -31.90 -19.99 -1.55
CA GLN A 53 -32.32 -21.37 -1.82
C GLN A 53 -33.61 -21.75 -1.11
N ARG A 54 -33.84 -21.27 0.12
CA ARG A 54 -35.09 -21.54 0.86
C ARG A 54 -36.28 -20.76 0.32
N ARG A 55 -36.06 -19.53 -0.17
CA ARG A 55 -37.12 -18.64 -0.67
C ARG A 55 -37.42 -18.84 -2.16
N GLY A 56 -36.54 -19.51 -2.90
CA GLY A 56 -36.65 -19.66 -4.36
C GLY A 56 -36.37 -18.37 -5.14
N THR A 57 -35.79 -17.37 -4.49
CA THR A 57 -35.43 -16.06 -5.05
C THR A 57 -34.05 -16.10 -5.71
N PRO A 58 -33.81 -15.30 -6.77
CA PRO A 58 -32.49 -15.18 -7.38
C PRO A 58 -31.44 -14.67 -6.37
N PHE A 59 -30.31 -15.38 -6.26
CA PHE A 59 -29.23 -15.02 -5.32
C PHE A 59 -28.78 -13.55 -5.41
N TRP A 60 -28.73 -12.99 -6.63
CA TRP A 60 -28.31 -11.61 -6.86
C TRP A 60 -29.29 -10.57 -6.30
N GLU A 61 -30.58 -10.90 -6.26
CA GLU A 61 -31.62 -10.02 -5.73
C GLU A 61 -31.51 -9.93 -4.19
N ASP A 62 -31.35 -11.07 -3.52
CA ASP A 62 -31.12 -11.11 -2.07
C ASP A 62 -29.75 -10.52 -1.67
N MET A 63 -28.72 -10.70 -2.50
CA MET A 63 -27.43 -10.04 -2.32
C MET A 63 -27.57 -8.52 -2.36
N ALA A 64 -28.31 -7.96 -3.33
CA ALA A 64 -28.49 -6.52 -3.46
C ALA A 64 -29.11 -5.90 -2.20
N ILE A 65 -30.15 -6.53 -1.66
CA ILE A 65 -30.80 -6.12 -0.40
C ILE A 65 -29.80 -6.15 0.76
N ILE A 66 -28.93 -7.15 0.83
CA ILE A 66 -27.95 -7.26 1.91
C ILE A 66 -26.81 -6.25 1.76
N PHE A 67 -26.44 -5.87 0.54
CA PHE A 67 -25.51 -4.76 0.29
C PHE A 67 -26.09 -3.39 0.65
N GLU A 68 -27.40 -3.24 0.86
CA GLU A 68 -27.98 -2.03 1.43
C GLU A 68 -27.78 -1.94 2.94
N THR A 69 -27.48 -3.06 3.62
CA THR A 69 -27.23 -3.03 5.06
C THR A 69 -25.93 -2.29 5.38
N PRO A 70 -25.94 -1.41 6.40
CA PRO A 70 -24.78 -0.59 6.75
C PRO A 70 -23.57 -1.44 7.19
N GLU A 71 -23.80 -2.64 7.72
CA GLU A 71 -22.77 -3.58 8.14
C GLU A 71 -22.02 -4.16 6.94
N MET A 72 -22.75 -4.63 5.92
CA MET A 72 -22.15 -5.17 4.70
C MET A 72 -21.46 -4.09 3.88
N GLN A 73 -22.00 -2.87 3.84
CA GLN A 73 -21.33 -1.73 3.20
C GLN A 73 -20.00 -1.40 3.87
N ARG A 74 -19.96 -1.40 5.22
CA ARG A 74 -18.72 -1.20 5.98
C ARG A 74 -17.72 -2.31 5.70
N LEU A 75 -18.15 -3.57 5.69
CA LEU A 75 -17.28 -4.72 5.39
C LEU A 75 -16.73 -4.64 3.96
N ALA A 76 -17.58 -4.34 2.98
CA ALA A 76 -17.19 -4.19 1.58
C ALA A 76 -16.18 -3.05 1.39
N PHE A 77 -16.40 -1.91 2.06
CA PHE A 77 -15.48 -0.78 2.04
C PHE A 77 -14.14 -1.13 2.69
N GLN A 78 -14.15 -1.84 3.83
CA GLN A 78 -12.94 -2.32 4.49
C GLN A 78 -12.15 -3.30 3.61
N LEU A 79 -12.83 -4.25 2.97
CA LEU A 79 -12.21 -5.19 2.03
C LEU A 79 -11.60 -4.46 0.82
N GLY A 80 -12.34 -3.53 0.22
CA GLY A 80 -11.85 -2.70 -0.89
C GLY A 80 -10.61 -1.90 -0.51
N PHE A 81 -10.61 -1.30 0.68
CA PHE A 81 -9.45 -0.59 1.23
C PHE A 81 -8.25 -1.54 1.42
N LEU A 82 -8.45 -2.72 2.03
CA LEU A 82 -7.38 -3.70 2.24
C LEU A 82 -6.76 -4.18 0.92
N ILE A 83 -7.60 -4.45 -0.08
CA ILE A 83 -7.15 -4.80 -1.43
C ILE A 83 -6.30 -3.67 -2.04
N ALA A 84 -6.75 -2.41 -1.92
CA ALA A 84 -6.01 -1.26 -2.41
C ALA A 84 -4.64 -1.13 -1.73
N VAL A 85 -4.56 -1.36 -0.41
CA VAL A 85 -3.30 -1.35 0.35
C VAL A 85 -2.37 -2.50 -0.06
N VAL A 86 -2.89 -3.70 -0.30
CA VAL A 86 -2.13 -4.85 -0.82
C VAL A 86 -1.55 -4.54 -2.19
N ILE A 87 -2.36 -4.04 -3.13
CA ILE A 87 -1.93 -3.65 -4.48
C ILE A 87 -0.86 -2.56 -4.40
N PHE A 88 -1.06 -1.55 -3.56
CA PHE A 88 -0.09 -0.49 -3.34
C PHE A 88 1.24 -1.02 -2.80
N SER A 89 1.21 -1.96 -1.86
CA SER A 89 2.40 -2.59 -1.29
C SER A 89 3.19 -3.36 -2.35
N VAL A 90 2.50 -4.14 -3.18
CA VAL A 90 3.12 -4.83 -4.33
C VAL A 90 3.70 -3.83 -5.33
N ALA A 91 2.97 -2.75 -5.64
CA ALA A 91 3.46 -1.69 -6.51
C ALA A 91 4.73 -1.02 -5.96
N CYS A 92 4.83 -0.80 -4.65
CA CYS A 92 6.06 -0.31 -4.00
C CYS A 92 7.24 -1.27 -4.21
N ILE A 93 7.03 -2.58 -4.05
CA ILE A 93 8.07 -3.61 -4.25
C ILE A 93 8.54 -3.65 -5.70
N ILE A 94 7.62 -3.62 -6.66
CA ILE A 94 7.94 -3.66 -8.09
C ILE A 94 8.66 -2.36 -8.51
N ARG A 95 8.17 -1.20 -8.06
CA ARG A 95 8.71 0.11 -8.45
C ARG A 95 9.93 0.56 -7.66
N ARG A 96 10.45 -0.24 -6.72
CA ARG A 96 11.66 0.05 -5.90
C ARG A 96 12.92 0.48 -6.68
N ARG A 97 12.96 0.21 -8.00
CA ARG A 97 14.09 0.55 -8.88
C ARG A 97 13.83 1.73 -9.82
N ARG A 98 12.59 2.23 -9.94
CA ARG A 98 12.21 3.30 -10.89
C ARG A 98 11.88 4.58 -10.13
N TYR A 99 12.53 5.68 -10.51
CA TYR A 99 12.22 7.02 -9.99
C TYR A 99 10.94 7.62 -10.59
N ALA A 100 10.49 7.09 -11.73
CA ALA A 100 9.27 7.53 -12.40
C ALA A 100 8.04 7.16 -11.54
N GLY A 101 7.30 8.18 -11.09
CA GLY A 101 6.11 8.02 -10.25
C GLY A 101 6.35 8.20 -8.75
N PHE A 102 7.51 8.72 -8.32
CA PHE A 102 7.78 9.04 -6.91
C PHE A 102 6.66 9.86 -6.23
N TRP A 103 6.28 10.98 -6.84
CA TRP A 103 5.23 11.85 -6.31
C TRP A 103 3.86 11.17 -6.28
N LEU A 104 3.56 10.34 -7.28
CA LEU A 104 2.33 9.54 -7.33
C LEU A 104 2.30 8.51 -6.19
N MET A 105 3.41 7.83 -5.91
CA MET A 105 3.47 6.84 -4.83
C MET A 105 3.37 7.48 -3.45
N ILE A 106 3.94 8.68 -3.25
CA ILE A 106 3.76 9.44 -2.02
C ILE A 106 2.32 9.91 -1.88
N ALA A 107 1.72 10.48 -2.92
CA ALA A 107 0.32 10.91 -2.90
C ALA A 107 -0.62 9.74 -2.56
N LEU A 108 -0.38 8.57 -3.15
CA LEU A 108 -1.12 7.34 -2.84
C LEU A 108 -0.88 6.87 -1.40
N ALA A 109 0.36 6.91 -0.89
CA ALA A 109 0.65 6.55 0.50
C ALA A 109 -0.09 7.44 1.49
N VAL A 110 -0.11 8.76 1.22
CA VAL A 110 -0.82 9.74 2.05
C VAL A 110 -2.33 9.54 1.96
N ALA A 111 -2.88 9.34 0.76
CA ALA A 111 -4.31 9.08 0.56
C ALA A 111 -4.76 7.80 1.30
N LEU A 112 -3.98 6.72 1.20
CA LEU A 112 -4.24 5.47 1.91
C LEU A 112 -4.10 5.62 3.43
N GLY A 113 -3.13 6.40 3.90
CA GLY A 113 -2.96 6.72 5.33
C GLY A 113 -4.14 7.52 5.88
N ALA A 114 -4.60 8.54 5.15
CA ALA A 114 -5.75 9.35 5.53
C ALA A 114 -7.05 8.54 5.51
N ALA A 115 -7.26 7.72 4.47
CA ALA A 115 -8.39 6.79 4.40
C ALA A 115 -8.36 5.78 5.56
N GLY A 116 -7.18 5.23 5.88
CA GLY A 116 -6.99 4.36 7.03
C GLY A 116 -7.33 5.04 8.36
N LEU A 117 -6.87 6.27 8.59
CA LEU A 117 -7.21 7.05 9.78
C LEU A 117 -8.72 7.31 9.90
N SER A 118 -9.37 7.67 8.79
CA SER A 118 -10.82 7.88 8.78
C SER A 118 -11.56 6.59 9.16
N LEU A 119 -11.14 5.43 8.64
CA LEU A 119 -11.71 4.13 9.01
C LEU A 119 -11.50 3.78 10.48
N GLY A 120 -10.40 4.25 11.08
CA GLY A 120 -10.01 3.92 12.45
C GLY A 120 -10.76 4.73 13.48
N MET A 121 -11.19 5.93 13.10
CA MET A 121 -12.12 6.73 13.91
C MET A 121 -13.51 6.12 13.98
N TYR A 122 -13.91 5.29 13.00
CA TYR A 122 -15.24 4.67 12.94
C TYR A 122 -15.28 3.19 13.34
N ALA A 123 -14.15 2.55 13.65
CA ALA A 123 -14.09 1.13 14.00
C ALA A 123 -13.30 0.89 15.30
N PHE A 124 -13.81 -0.01 16.16
CA PHE A 124 -13.18 -0.51 17.40
C PHE A 124 -11.77 -1.15 17.21
N GLY A 125 -11.24 -1.18 15.98
CA GLY A 125 -9.92 -1.68 15.60
C GLY A 125 -8.85 -0.61 15.39
N GLY A 126 -9.01 0.61 15.92
CA GLY A 126 -8.11 1.74 15.71
C GLY A 126 -6.62 1.46 15.94
N TRP A 127 -6.30 0.52 16.86
CA TRP A 127 -4.92 0.09 17.12
C TRP A 127 -4.26 -0.62 15.93
N ILE A 128 -4.97 -1.51 15.24
CA ILE A 128 -4.42 -2.26 14.09
C ILE A 128 -4.19 -1.31 12.91
N GLN A 129 -5.00 -0.27 12.76
CA GLN A 129 -4.82 0.72 11.72
C GLN A 129 -3.71 1.72 12.04
N LEU A 130 -3.52 2.07 13.31
CA LEU A 130 -2.33 2.79 13.78
C LEU A 130 -1.04 2.02 13.46
N ILE A 131 -1.04 0.69 13.65
CA ILE A 131 0.10 -0.16 13.29
C ILE A 131 0.43 -0.06 11.79
N LYS A 132 -0.55 0.11 10.90
CA LYS A 132 -0.32 0.28 9.45
C LYS A 132 0.29 1.63 9.05
N LEU A 133 0.19 2.64 9.91
CA LEU A 133 0.85 3.94 9.67
C LEU A 133 2.37 3.84 9.78
N LEU A 134 2.89 2.89 10.57
CA LEU A 134 4.33 2.69 10.74
C LEU A 134 4.99 2.16 9.44
N PRO A 135 4.47 1.12 8.77
CA PRO A 135 4.90 0.72 7.43
C PRO A 135 4.75 1.84 6.39
N LEU A 136 3.66 2.62 6.43
CA LEU A 136 3.45 3.74 5.51
C LEU A 136 4.50 4.84 5.71
N SER A 137 4.83 5.20 6.95
CA SER A 137 5.87 6.19 7.24
C SER A 137 7.26 5.70 6.82
N MET A 138 7.56 4.40 6.97
CA MET A 138 8.79 3.79 6.43
C MET A 138 8.85 3.86 4.90
N ILE A 139 7.74 3.65 4.21
CA ILE A 139 7.66 3.78 2.75
C ILE A 139 7.92 5.23 2.33
N VAL A 140 7.27 6.20 2.98
CA VAL A 140 7.48 7.63 2.71
C VAL A 140 8.92 8.03 2.99
N ALA A 141 9.50 7.64 4.14
CA ALA A 141 10.89 7.93 4.48
C ALA A 141 11.88 7.30 3.48
N GLY A 142 11.63 6.07 3.05
CA GLY A 142 12.43 5.37 2.05
C GLY A 142 12.38 6.03 0.67
N PHE A 143 11.20 6.49 0.25
CA PHE A 143 11.05 7.29 -0.96
C PHE A 143 11.80 8.62 -0.82
N THR A 144 11.58 9.40 0.24
CA THR A 144 12.21 10.71 0.44
C THR A 144 13.73 10.61 0.46
N GLY A 145 14.29 9.61 1.16
CA GLY A 145 15.73 9.36 1.19
C GLY A 145 16.29 9.04 -0.20
N ASN A 146 15.58 8.24 -1.00
CA ASN A 146 15.98 7.95 -2.38
C ASN A 146 15.88 9.19 -3.29
N GLY A 147 14.86 10.04 -3.10
CA GLY A 147 14.68 11.30 -3.83
C GLY A 147 15.81 12.29 -3.58
N VAL A 148 16.17 12.52 -2.32
CA VAL A 148 17.27 13.41 -1.91
C VAL A 148 18.60 12.91 -2.46
N GLN A 149 18.89 11.61 -2.33
CA GLN A 149 20.12 11.03 -2.88
C GLN A 149 20.18 11.14 -4.41
N GLY A 150 19.07 10.91 -5.11
CA GLY A 150 18.98 11.08 -6.55
C GLY A 150 19.22 12.52 -7.01
N HIS A 151 18.70 13.51 -6.29
CA HIS A 151 18.94 14.92 -6.58
C HIS A 151 20.38 15.35 -6.32
N VAL A 152 20.99 14.89 -5.23
CA VAL A 152 22.40 15.17 -4.89
C VAL A 152 23.35 14.57 -5.93
N LEU A 153 23.10 13.33 -6.37
CA LEU A 153 23.90 12.67 -7.40
C LEU A 153 23.79 13.40 -8.75
N LYS A 154 22.57 13.78 -9.17
CA LYS A 154 22.36 14.56 -10.40
C LYS A 154 23.03 15.94 -10.34
N ARG A 155 23.00 16.62 -9.18
CA ARG A 155 23.72 17.89 -8.99
C ARG A 155 25.24 17.72 -9.11
N ARG A 156 25.80 16.67 -8.49
CA ARG A 156 27.24 16.36 -8.59
C ARG A 156 27.66 16.01 -10.02
N GLU A 157 26.84 15.25 -10.76
CA GLU A 157 27.10 14.96 -12.17
C GLU A 157 27.03 16.20 -13.06
N ARG A 158 26.11 17.14 -12.78
CA ARG A 158 26.06 18.43 -13.49
C ARG A 158 27.27 19.30 -13.16
N GLN A 159 27.69 19.40 -11.90
CA GLN A 159 28.89 20.15 -11.51
C GLN A 159 30.16 19.60 -12.14
N LYS A 160 30.33 18.27 -12.20
CA LYS A 160 31.48 17.64 -12.88
C LYS A 160 31.53 17.87 -14.39
N ARG A 161 30.40 18.15 -15.03
CA ARG A 161 30.36 18.53 -16.46
C ARG A 161 30.72 19.99 -16.70
N ILE A 162 30.53 20.85 -15.69
CA ILE A 162 30.75 22.30 -15.80
C ILE A 162 32.20 22.66 -15.40
N SER A 163 32.84 21.88 -14.54
CA SER A 163 34.25 22.03 -14.18
C SER A 163 35.06 20.85 -14.75
N PRO A 164 35.64 20.96 -15.96
CA PRO A 164 36.59 19.95 -16.43
C PRO A 164 37.80 19.91 -15.48
N PRO A 165 38.36 18.73 -15.21
CA PRO A 165 39.60 18.64 -14.43
C PRO A 165 40.71 19.36 -15.20
N ALA A 166 41.35 20.32 -14.52
CA ALA A 166 42.61 20.92 -14.93
C ALA A 166 43.74 19.88 -14.83
#